data_AF-L0IFY4-F1
#
_entry.id   AF-L0IFY4-F1
#
_cell.length_a   1.000
_cell.length_b   1.000
_cell.length_c   1.000
_cell.angle_alpha   90.00
_cell.angle_beta   90.00
_cell.angle_gamma   90.00
#
_symmetry.space_group_name_H-M   'P 1'
#
loop_
_entity.id
_entity.type
_entity.pdbx_description
1 polymer ?
#
loop_
_entity_poly.entity_id
_entity_poly.type
_entity_poly.pdbx_seq_one_letter_code
_entity_poly.pdbx_strand_id
1 'polypeptide(L)'
;MRIEIRPQLAVALLFAVLLLTVGGSIASSELDEPAQRGEIATESLEDGSELWPYTSRGETTSQRTLALNVIVYGDADVTERYLRERSMGDWEELEAEEADVAPEEEAVPASNETSSTAWGQADGANRFTYVETPSGQGYWLPESYQLKDGTYLGERHHIRAYTDPAAGNWTAMQAHHEHWDWFQLRHTVHGIEQSQSYVDAEFKDRWFVEELIRTNVGNDRSADADGWMTVVTLRGSETLAILSLLLVGSIGWGSMGRSDVYTFWNDDAVRGTINALLVVTSIVAFYTLIRVAGIEAEQFFADAPPKAIVSVLYPSLVVGLPVIVYLGSRHLSATHAFTAASLGFVVAMFFDYTNMGVTTLPLNTIVHQAALATALGFVAAGASQTARSPVVEPGHVRTGVLLWAAAMAIPLLRYLGV
;
A
#
# COMPACT_ATOMS: atom_id res chain seq x y z
N MET A 1 10.85 40.92 -11.64
CA MET A 1 12.00 40.11 -11.23
C MET A 1 11.77 38.70 -11.76
N ARG A 2 12.44 38.30 -12.85
CA ARG A 2 12.28 36.96 -13.45
C ARG A 2 13.29 36.03 -12.79
N ILE A 3 12.81 35.01 -12.07
CA ILE A 3 13.65 33.97 -11.51
C ILE A 3 13.95 32.99 -12.66
N GLU A 4 15.13 33.11 -13.26
CA GLU A 4 15.65 32.07 -14.16
C GLU A 4 16.07 30.86 -13.31
N ILE A 5 15.24 29.83 -13.31
CA ILE A 5 15.62 28.52 -12.75
C ILE A 5 16.61 27.90 -13.73
N ARG A 6 17.90 28.07 -13.48
CA ARG A 6 18.94 27.41 -14.25
C ARG A 6 18.81 25.90 -14.08
N PRO A 7 18.88 25.08 -15.15
CA PRO A 7 18.66 23.64 -15.09
C PRO A 7 19.61 22.92 -14.11
N GLN A 8 20.81 23.46 -13.92
CA GLN A 8 21.78 22.99 -12.92
C GLN A 8 21.29 23.20 -11.47
N LEU A 9 20.53 24.26 -11.23
CA LEU A 9 19.97 24.62 -9.93
C LEU A 9 18.74 23.75 -9.61
N ALA A 10 17.95 23.38 -10.63
CA ALA A 10 16.88 22.40 -10.49
C ALA A 10 17.41 20.98 -10.22
N VAL A 11 18.46 20.56 -10.93
CA VAL A 11 19.15 19.27 -10.67
C VAL A 11 19.79 19.27 -9.28
N ALA A 12 20.43 20.37 -8.85
CA ALA A 12 21.02 20.49 -7.51
C ALA A 12 19.96 20.52 -6.41
N LEU A 13 18.83 21.21 -6.60
CA LEU A 13 17.70 21.21 -5.67
C LEU A 13 17.06 19.83 -5.57
N LEU A 14 16.91 19.11 -6.68
CA LEU A 14 16.41 17.75 -6.65
C LEU A 14 17.42 16.79 -6.01
N PHE A 15 18.72 16.93 -6.30
CA PHE A 15 19.77 16.18 -5.59
C PHE A 15 19.75 16.50 -4.10
N ALA A 16 19.48 17.75 -3.71
CA ALA A 16 19.34 18.14 -2.31
C ALA A 16 18.06 17.55 -1.68
N VAL A 17 16.93 17.51 -2.39
CA VAL A 17 15.69 16.86 -1.93
C VAL A 17 15.84 15.32 -1.89
N LEU A 18 16.56 14.73 -2.84
CA LEU A 18 16.94 13.31 -2.88
C LEU A 18 17.94 12.97 -1.78
N LEU A 19 18.90 13.84 -1.49
CA LEU A 19 19.83 13.71 -0.37
C LEU A 19 19.16 13.99 0.98
N LEU A 20 18.10 14.80 1.03
CA LEU A 20 17.27 14.99 2.22
C LEU A 20 16.29 13.84 2.45
N THR A 21 15.95 13.06 1.42
CA THR A 21 15.14 11.84 1.56
C THR A 21 15.98 10.62 1.88
N VAL A 22 17.20 10.55 1.33
CA VAL A 22 18.20 9.53 1.71
C VAL A 22 18.88 9.87 3.04
N GLY A 23 19.14 11.16 3.31
CA GLY A 23 19.81 11.66 4.52
C GLY A 23 18.87 12.14 5.62
N GLY A 24 17.57 12.31 5.34
CA GLY A 24 16.53 12.50 6.37
C GLY A 24 16.43 11.30 7.30
N SER A 25 16.79 10.11 6.82
CA SER A 25 16.99 8.92 7.65
C SER A 25 18.18 9.03 8.61
N ILE A 26 19.08 10.00 8.43
CA ILE A 26 20.29 10.19 9.24
C ILE A 26 20.19 11.44 10.13
N ALA A 27 19.51 12.51 9.69
CA ALA A 27 19.41 13.76 10.45
C ALA A 27 18.23 13.84 11.43
N SER A 28 17.24 12.94 11.31
CA SER A 28 16.13 12.85 12.26
C SER A 28 16.52 12.24 13.62
N SER A 29 17.78 11.85 13.83
CA SER A 29 18.24 11.28 15.10
C SER A 29 18.57 12.32 16.18
N GLU A 30 18.60 13.62 15.88
CA GLU A 30 19.11 14.65 16.81
C GLU A 30 18.07 15.64 17.34
N LEU A 31 16.78 15.48 17.00
CA LEU A 31 15.71 16.31 17.55
C LEU A 31 14.54 15.45 18.03
N ASP A 32 14.74 14.71 19.11
CA ASP A 32 13.63 14.20 19.92
C ASP A 32 14.00 14.21 21.41
N GLU A 33 13.13 14.81 22.21
CA GLU A 33 13.11 14.61 23.66
C GLU A 33 12.81 13.12 23.94
N PRO A 34 13.36 12.52 25.00
CA PRO A 34 13.20 11.10 25.26
C PRO A 34 11.73 10.78 25.56
N ALA A 35 11.01 10.27 24.55
CA ALA A 35 9.74 9.61 24.75
C ALA A 35 9.95 8.43 25.72
N GLN A 36 9.12 8.39 26.77
CA GLN A 36 9.23 7.41 27.83
C GLN A 36 9.17 6.00 27.26
N ARG A 37 10.25 5.25 27.47
CA ARG A 37 10.38 3.83 27.20
C ARG A 37 9.46 3.07 28.16
N GLY A 38 8.15 3.07 27.88
CA GLY A 38 7.21 2.18 28.54
C GLY A 38 7.54 0.74 28.15
N GLU A 39 7.77 -0.12 29.14
CA GLU A 39 7.78 -1.57 29.00
C GLU A 39 6.52 -1.98 28.22
N ILE A 40 6.69 -2.61 27.07
CA ILE A 40 5.57 -3.16 26.31
C ILE A 40 5.15 -4.42 27.07
N ALA A 41 3.96 -4.39 27.65
CA ALA A 41 3.42 -5.53 28.40
C ALA A 41 3.07 -6.66 27.43
N THR A 42 3.36 -7.89 27.83
CA THR A 42 2.72 -9.07 27.26
C THR A 42 1.26 -9.11 27.69
N GLU A 43 0.42 -9.72 26.87
CA GLU A 43 -0.99 -9.91 27.17
C GLU A 43 -1.24 -11.31 27.72
N SER A 44 -1.82 -11.37 28.92
CA SER A 44 -2.23 -12.64 29.54
C SER A 44 -3.45 -13.22 28.81
N LEU A 45 -3.29 -14.40 28.25
CA LEU A 45 -4.34 -15.18 27.59
C LEU A 45 -5.20 -15.93 28.62
N GLU A 46 -6.39 -16.42 28.21
CA GLU A 46 -7.30 -17.20 29.08
C GLU A 46 -6.66 -18.45 29.70
N ASP A 47 -5.72 -19.09 28.99
CA ASP A 47 -5.00 -20.27 29.47
C ASP A 47 -3.83 -19.91 30.42
N GLY A 48 -3.56 -18.62 30.63
CA GLY A 48 -2.46 -18.08 31.44
C GLY A 48 -1.15 -17.89 30.68
N SER A 49 -1.13 -18.07 29.36
CA SER A 49 0.02 -17.75 28.52
C SER A 49 0.21 -16.23 28.39
N GLU A 50 1.43 -15.76 28.23
CA GLU A 50 1.77 -14.36 28.00
C GLU A 50 2.16 -14.16 26.53
N LEU A 51 1.34 -13.46 25.77
CA LEU A 51 1.53 -13.22 24.34
C LEU A 51 2.16 -11.85 24.09
N TRP A 52 3.21 -11.83 23.28
CA TRP A 52 3.78 -10.58 22.77
C TRP A 52 2.85 -9.96 21.71
N PRO A 53 2.41 -8.70 21.85
CA PRO A 53 1.32 -8.14 21.05
C PRO A 53 1.75 -7.66 19.65
N TYR A 54 2.94 -8.04 19.19
CA TYR A 54 3.47 -7.66 17.88
C TYR A 54 4.14 -8.83 17.18
N THR A 55 4.23 -8.74 15.86
CA THR A 55 5.07 -9.62 15.06
C THR A 55 6.47 -9.03 14.87
N SER A 56 7.44 -9.87 14.51
CA SER A 56 8.84 -9.51 14.32
C SER A 56 9.45 -10.17 13.10
N ARG A 57 10.44 -9.52 12.49
CA ARG A 57 11.19 -10.06 11.33
C ARG A 57 12.13 -11.23 11.69
N GLY A 58 12.37 -11.44 12.97
CA GLY A 58 13.15 -12.56 13.47
C GLY A 58 12.70 -12.95 14.88
N GLU A 59 13.36 -13.95 15.44
CA GLU A 59 13.14 -14.43 16.81
C GLU A 59 13.69 -13.43 17.86
N THR A 60 13.25 -12.18 17.79
CA THR A 60 13.67 -11.07 18.64
C THR A 60 12.57 -10.03 18.77
N THR A 61 12.45 -9.38 19.93
CA THR A 61 11.51 -8.25 20.13
C THR A 61 12.02 -6.93 19.55
N SER A 62 13.30 -6.86 19.15
CA SER A 62 13.96 -5.64 18.64
C SER A 62 13.66 -5.32 17.16
N GLN A 63 13.01 -6.23 16.43
CA GLN A 63 12.67 -6.09 15.02
C GLN A 63 11.14 -6.10 14.81
N ARG A 64 10.44 -5.43 15.72
CA ARG A 64 8.99 -5.26 15.72
C ARG A 64 8.48 -4.77 14.37
N THR A 65 7.35 -5.31 13.93
CA THR A 65 6.64 -4.90 12.73
C THR A 65 5.19 -4.53 13.04
N LEU A 66 4.21 -5.30 12.55
CA LEU A 66 2.79 -5.03 12.70
C LEU A 66 2.24 -5.64 14.00
N ALA A 67 1.24 -4.98 14.59
CA ALA A 67 0.56 -5.42 15.79
C ALA A 67 -0.31 -6.66 15.53
N LEU A 68 -0.45 -7.53 16.53
CA LEU A 68 -1.53 -8.51 16.59
C LEU A 68 -2.81 -7.77 17.00
N ASN A 69 -3.91 -7.97 16.29
CA ASN A 69 -5.12 -7.17 16.47
C ASN A 69 -6.39 -8.01 16.65
N VAL A 70 -6.34 -9.33 16.43
CA VAL A 70 -7.46 -10.24 16.73
C VAL A 70 -6.94 -11.47 17.44
N ILE A 71 -7.68 -11.99 18.42
CA ILE A 71 -7.47 -13.31 19.00
C ILE A 71 -8.80 -14.05 19.09
N VAL A 72 -8.79 -15.32 18.69
CA VAL A 72 -9.94 -16.21 18.74
C VAL A 72 -9.63 -17.35 19.70
N TYR A 73 -10.39 -17.46 20.79
CA TYR A 73 -10.34 -18.57 21.74
C TYR A 73 -11.27 -19.70 21.29
N GLY A 74 -10.70 -20.89 21.17
CA GLY A 74 -11.32 -22.10 20.65
C GLY A 74 -10.38 -22.85 19.71
N ASP A 75 -10.87 -23.95 19.15
CA ASP A 75 -10.09 -24.82 18.28
C ASP A 75 -9.58 -24.05 17.03
N ALA A 76 -8.25 -24.03 16.85
CA ALA A 76 -7.58 -23.32 15.78
C ALA A 76 -7.96 -23.85 14.37
N ASP A 77 -8.13 -25.18 14.22
CA ASP A 77 -8.54 -25.79 12.95
C ASP A 77 -9.98 -25.41 12.60
N VAL A 78 -10.84 -25.24 13.61
CA VAL A 78 -12.21 -24.75 13.42
C VAL A 78 -12.20 -23.29 12.98
N THR A 79 -11.31 -22.48 13.55
CA THR A 79 -11.16 -21.06 13.21
C THR A 79 -10.68 -20.88 11.76
N GLU A 80 -9.63 -21.59 11.35
CA GLU A 80 -9.14 -21.57 9.97
C GLU A 80 -10.22 -22.02 8.99
N ARG A 81 -10.84 -23.18 9.26
CA ARG A 81 -11.88 -23.73 8.37
C ARG A 81 -13.10 -22.83 8.28
N TYR A 82 -13.49 -22.18 9.39
CA TYR A 82 -14.57 -21.19 9.37
C TYR A 82 -14.25 -20.02 8.44
N LEU A 83 -13.05 -19.44 8.61
CA LEU A 83 -12.62 -18.31 7.79
C LEU A 83 -12.56 -18.68 6.31
N ARG A 84 -12.17 -19.91 5.95
CA ARG A 84 -12.07 -20.33 4.54
C ARG A 84 -13.40 -20.74 3.90
N GLU A 85 -14.26 -21.42 4.65
CA GLU A 85 -15.42 -22.12 4.06
C GLU A 85 -16.77 -21.48 4.38
N ARG A 86 -16.85 -20.63 5.41
CA ARG A 86 -18.13 -20.23 6.03
C ARG A 86 -18.22 -18.76 6.44
N SER A 87 -17.16 -18.01 6.20
CA SER A 87 -17.06 -16.57 6.39
C SER A 87 -17.92 -15.80 5.37
N MET A 88 -18.06 -14.49 5.59
CA MET A 88 -18.66 -13.55 4.65
C MET A 88 -17.67 -13.14 3.55
N GLY A 89 -16.38 -13.06 3.87
CA GLY A 89 -15.31 -12.78 2.93
C GLY A 89 -14.88 -14.00 2.11
N ASP A 90 -14.27 -13.75 0.96
CA ASP A 90 -13.77 -14.80 0.07
C ASP A 90 -12.32 -15.17 0.46
N TRP A 91 -12.12 -15.62 1.71
CA TRP A 91 -10.79 -15.89 2.25
C TRP A 91 -10.16 -17.14 1.64
N GLU A 92 -9.06 -16.93 0.93
CA GLU A 92 -8.25 -17.96 0.28
C GLU A 92 -6.91 -18.12 0.99
N GLU A 93 -6.36 -19.33 0.95
CA GLU A 93 -5.01 -19.59 1.46
C GLU A 93 -3.97 -18.91 0.56
N LEU A 94 -2.94 -18.33 1.16
CA LEU A 94 -1.90 -17.66 0.41
C LEU A 94 -1.02 -18.70 -0.31
N GLU A 95 -0.96 -18.62 -1.64
CA GLU A 95 -0.07 -19.47 -2.45
C GLU A 95 1.40 -19.23 -2.09
N ALA A 96 2.23 -20.28 -2.18
CA ALA A 96 3.63 -20.23 -1.77
C ALA A 96 4.43 -19.15 -2.52
N GLU A 97 4.14 -18.93 -3.80
CA GLU A 97 4.77 -17.91 -4.63
C GLU A 97 4.38 -16.47 -4.24
N GLU A 98 3.29 -16.27 -3.49
CA GLU A 98 2.90 -14.99 -2.91
C GLU A 98 3.48 -14.81 -1.51
N ALA A 99 3.53 -15.89 -0.73
CA ALA A 99 4.08 -15.92 0.63
C ALA A 99 5.58 -15.56 0.64
N ASP A 100 6.40 -16.23 -0.18
CA ASP A 100 7.85 -16.01 -0.30
C ASP A 100 8.24 -14.60 -0.82
N VAL A 101 7.24 -13.85 -1.27
CA VAL A 101 7.40 -12.61 -2.03
C VAL A 101 6.81 -11.41 -1.31
N ALA A 102 6.10 -11.60 -0.20
CA ALA A 102 5.66 -10.53 0.69
C ALA A 102 6.87 -9.62 0.95
N PRO A 103 6.95 -8.44 0.29
CA PRO A 103 8.13 -7.60 0.39
C PRO A 103 8.20 -7.10 1.83
N GLU A 104 9.28 -6.41 2.19
CA GLU A 104 9.27 -5.61 3.42
C GLU A 104 8.07 -4.65 3.39
N GLU A 105 6.96 -5.06 4.01
CA GLU A 105 5.80 -4.24 4.29
C GLU A 105 6.34 -3.07 5.10
N GLU A 106 6.38 -1.89 4.48
CA GLU A 106 6.72 -0.68 5.18
C GLU A 106 5.48 -0.27 5.98
N ALA A 107 5.31 -0.90 7.14
CA ALA A 107 4.49 -0.35 8.21
C ALA A 107 5.00 1.08 8.43
N VAL A 108 4.10 2.07 8.51
CA VAL A 108 4.48 3.43 8.89
C VAL A 108 5.24 3.32 10.21
N PRO A 109 6.56 3.60 10.25
CA PRO A 109 7.30 3.42 11.48
C PRO A 109 6.80 4.46 12.47
N ALA A 110 6.30 4.00 13.63
CA ALA A 110 6.22 4.85 14.79
C ALA A 110 7.64 5.42 15.02
N SER A 111 7.78 6.74 14.93
CA SER A 111 9.06 7.42 15.05
C SER A 111 9.75 7.02 16.34
N ASN A 112 10.96 6.45 16.18
CA ASN A 112 11.94 5.96 17.16
C ASN A 112 12.06 4.44 17.21
N GLU A 113 13.07 3.90 16.51
CA GLU A 113 13.89 2.81 17.05
C GLU A 113 15.18 2.60 16.23
N THR A 114 16.32 2.66 16.93
CA THR A 114 17.66 2.33 16.41
C THR A 114 17.80 0.81 16.32
N SER A 115 17.45 0.20 15.19
CA SER A 115 17.61 -1.26 15.02
C SER A 115 19.05 -1.62 14.66
N SER A 116 19.77 -2.29 15.58
CA SER A 116 21.05 -2.92 15.29
C SER A 116 20.82 -4.11 14.37
N THR A 117 21.42 -4.07 13.19
CA THR A 117 21.10 -4.99 12.10
C THR A 117 21.69 -6.39 12.33
N ALA A 118 20.84 -7.35 12.69
CA ALA A 118 21.16 -8.77 12.66
C ALA A 118 20.95 -9.29 11.22
N TRP A 119 21.98 -9.18 10.39
CA TRP A 119 22.00 -9.60 8.98
C TRP A 119 22.11 -11.13 8.76
N GLY A 120 21.59 -11.94 9.68
CA GLY A 120 21.72 -13.39 9.62
C GLY A 120 20.36 -14.08 9.66
N GLN A 121 19.93 -14.59 8.50
CA GLN A 121 18.71 -15.40 8.29
C GLN A 121 17.39 -14.63 8.35
N ALA A 122 17.07 -13.93 7.26
CA ALA A 122 15.71 -13.49 6.97
C ALA A 122 15.46 -13.65 5.47
N ASP A 123 14.97 -14.83 5.06
CA ASP A 123 14.15 -14.89 3.85
C ASP A 123 12.87 -14.10 4.17
N GLY A 124 12.60 -13.05 3.39
CA GLY A 124 11.78 -11.89 3.77
C GLY A 124 10.29 -12.13 4.08
N ALA A 125 9.81 -13.36 4.04
CA ALA A 125 8.41 -13.72 4.20
C ALA A 125 7.98 -13.97 5.65
N ASN A 126 8.83 -14.61 6.46
CA ASN A 126 8.41 -15.12 7.77
C ASN A 126 8.37 -14.01 8.83
N ARG A 127 7.35 -14.06 9.68
CA ARG A 127 7.11 -13.15 10.80
C ARG A 127 6.83 -13.99 12.04
N PHE A 128 7.59 -13.70 13.08
CA PHE A 128 7.50 -14.43 14.33
C PHE A 128 6.70 -13.62 15.36
N THR A 129 5.95 -14.30 16.22
CA THR A 129 5.49 -13.74 17.50
C THR A 129 6.07 -14.55 18.66
N TYR A 130 6.06 -13.99 19.86
CA TYR A 130 6.55 -14.67 21.07
C TYR A 130 5.40 -14.97 22.01
N VAL A 131 5.37 -16.19 22.55
CA VAL A 131 4.46 -16.57 23.63
C VAL A 131 5.22 -17.26 24.74
N GLU A 132 4.91 -16.94 26.00
CA GLU A 132 5.38 -17.67 27.17
C GLU A 132 4.22 -18.43 27.79
N THR A 133 4.34 -19.75 27.85
CA THR A 133 3.29 -20.61 28.41
C THR A 133 3.20 -20.47 29.94
N PRO A 134 2.09 -20.91 30.59
CA PRO A 134 1.97 -20.88 32.05
C PRO A 134 3.07 -21.66 32.79
N SER A 135 3.76 -22.57 32.08
CA SER A 135 4.89 -23.34 32.59
C SER A 135 6.19 -22.53 32.69
N GLY A 136 6.21 -21.29 32.17
CA GLY A 136 7.39 -20.42 32.06
C GLY A 136 8.27 -20.74 30.84
N GLN A 137 7.77 -21.55 29.89
CA GLN A 137 8.49 -21.87 28.66
C GLN A 137 8.07 -20.92 27.53
N GLY A 138 9.04 -20.19 26.99
CA GLY A 138 8.89 -19.27 25.86
C GLY A 138 9.09 -19.92 24.50
N TYR A 139 8.29 -19.50 23.52
CA TYR A 139 8.32 -19.96 22.13
C TYR A 139 8.26 -18.77 21.18
N TRP A 140 9.12 -18.78 20.16
CA TRP A 140 8.90 -17.98 18.96
C TRP A 140 8.06 -18.80 17.98
N LEU A 141 6.88 -18.30 17.66
CA LEU A 141 5.93 -18.92 16.76
C LEU A 141 6.11 -18.32 15.37
N PRO A 142 6.45 -19.13 14.35
CA PRO A 142 6.26 -18.72 12.95
C PRO A 142 4.77 -18.67 12.62
N GLU A 143 4.42 -18.14 11.45
CA GLU A 143 3.04 -18.20 10.96
C GLU A 143 2.57 -19.66 10.83
N SER A 144 1.38 -19.94 11.38
CA SER A 144 0.70 -21.23 11.22
C SER A 144 0.02 -21.34 9.87
N TYR A 145 -0.65 -20.27 9.43
CA TYR A 145 -1.27 -20.13 8.10
C TYR A 145 -1.45 -18.66 7.73
N GLN A 146 -1.65 -18.39 6.43
CA GLN A 146 -1.91 -17.05 5.89
C GLN A 146 -3.15 -17.08 4.98
N LEU A 147 -4.06 -16.12 5.17
CA LEU A 147 -5.30 -16.00 4.38
C LEU A 147 -5.39 -14.62 3.73
N LYS A 148 -5.88 -14.56 2.49
CA LYS A 148 -6.16 -13.32 1.76
C LYS A 148 -7.61 -13.24 1.31
N ASP A 149 -8.16 -12.04 1.27
CA ASP A 149 -9.44 -11.74 0.61
C ASP A 149 -9.26 -10.48 -0.23
N GLY A 150 -9.35 -10.62 -1.56
CA GLY A 150 -9.05 -9.58 -2.54
C GLY A 150 -8.06 -10.05 -3.62
N THR A 151 -7.41 -9.09 -4.29
CA THR A 151 -6.52 -9.37 -5.44
C THR A 151 -5.09 -8.92 -5.15
N TYR A 152 -4.11 -9.70 -5.59
CA TYR A 152 -2.70 -9.42 -5.40
C TYR A 152 -2.28 -8.10 -6.05
N LEU A 153 -2.72 -7.81 -7.28
CA LEU A 153 -2.36 -6.56 -7.98
C LEU A 153 -3.34 -5.40 -7.74
N GLY A 154 -4.34 -5.60 -6.88
CA GLY A 154 -5.29 -4.58 -6.44
C GLY A 154 -5.09 -4.23 -4.97
N GLU A 155 -6.15 -4.43 -4.19
CA GLU A 155 -6.18 -4.38 -2.74
C GLU A 155 -6.63 -5.72 -2.17
N ARG A 156 -6.20 -6.02 -0.95
CA ARG A 156 -6.64 -7.21 -0.21
C ARG A 156 -6.55 -7.02 1.30
N HIS A 157 -7.42 -7.72 2.00
CA HIS A 157 -7.24 -8.04 3.41
C HIS A 157 -6.32 -9.25 3.52
N HIS A 158 -5.38 -9.22 4.46
CA HIS A 158 -4.42 -10.29 4.70
C HIS A 158 -4.41 -10.62 6.19
N ILE A 159 -4.50 -11.90 6.52
CA ILE A 159 -4.36 -12.45 7.87
C ILE A 159 -3.09 -13.29 7.93
N ARG A 160 -2.21 -12.99 8.89
CA ARG A 160 -1.19 -13.92 9.40
C ARG A 160 -1.66 -14.48 10.73
N ALA A 161 -1.78 -15.80 10.83
CA ALA A 161 -2.30 -16.47 12.01
C ALA A 161 -1.22 -17.24 12.76
N TYR A 162 -1.31 -17.23 14.09
CA TYR A 162 -0.43 -17.89 15.04
C TYR A 162 -1.28 -18.71 16.00
N THR A 163 -1.04 -20.01 16.05
CA THR A 163 -1.86 -20.94 16.85
C THR A 163 -1.16 -21.32 18.15
N ASP A 164 -1.96 -21.63 19.17
CA ASP A 164 -1.48 -22.22 20.43
C ASP A 164 -0.55 -23.43 20.17
N PRO A 165 0.73 -23.37 20.59
CA PRO A 165 1.69 -24.44 20.36
C PRO A 165 1.44 -25.68 21.22
N ALA A 166 0.63 -25.59 22.27
CA ALA A 166 0.40 -26.66 23.22
C ALA A 166 -0.85 -27.48 22.88
N ALA A 167 -2.00 -26.83 22.75
CA ALA A 167 -3.29 -27.51 22.63
C ALA A 167 -4.15 -27.04 21.44
N GLY A 168 -3.73 -26.01 20.69
CA GLY A 168 -4.51 -25.46 19.59
C GLY A 168 -5.78 -24.73 20.04
N ASN A 169 -5.82 -24.23 21.29
CA ASN A 169 -7.02 -23.64 21.90
C ASN A 169 -7.20 -22.14 21.66
N TRP A 170 -6.28 -21.50 20.94
CA TRP A 170 -6.43 -20.12 20.52
C TRP A 170 -5.69 -19.88 19.21
N THR A 171 -6.14 -18.85 18.49
CA THR A 171 -5.48 -18.33 17.30
C THR A 171 -5.35 -16.82 17.43
N ALA A 172 -4.12 -16.32 17.48
CA ALA A 172 -3.83 -14.90 17.40
C ALA A 172 -3.57 -14.51 15.94
N MET A 173 -4.07 -13.35 15.53
CA MET A 173 -4.04 -12.90 14.16
C MET A 173 -3.50 -11.48 14.07
N GLN A 174 -2.68 -11.29 13.04
CA GLN A 174 -2.40 -9.99 12.46
C GLN A 174 -3.24 -9.88 11.19
N ALA A 175 -4.28 -9.07 11.24
CA ALA A 175 -5.10 -8.72 10.08
C ALA A 175 -4.73 -7.32 9.58
N HIS A 176 -4.37 -7.17 8.31
CA HIS A 176 -4.03 -5.86 7.73
C HIS A 176 -4.54 -5.71 6.30
N HIS A 177 -4.79 -4.46 5.91
CA HIS A 177 -5.25 -4.08 4.58
C HIS A 177 -4.05 -3.54 3.80
N GLU A 178 -3.84 -4.07 2.61
CA GLU A 178 -2.70 -3.74 1.77
C GLU A 178 -3.10 -3.57 0.32
N HIS A 179 -2.33 -2.77 -0.42
CA HIS A 179 -2.51 -2.58 -1.84
C HIS A 179 -1.17 -2.71 -2.57
N TRP A 180 -1.21 -3.13 -3.84
CA TRP A 180 -0.05 -3.15 -4.70
C TRP A 180 0.28 -1.74 -5.23
N ASP A 181 1.44 -1.22 -4.87
CA ASP A 181 1.98 0.03 -5.39
C ASP A 181 2.84 -0.24 -6.64
N TRP A 182 2.34 0.16 -7.81
CA TRP A 182 3.03 -0.03 -9.09
C TRP A 182 4.34 0.74 -9.22
N PHE A 183 4.53 1.83 -8.48
CA PHE A 183 5.77 2.59 -8.50
C PHE A 183 6.79 2.10 -7.49
N GLN A 184 6.35 1.45 -6.41
CA GLN A 184 7.24 0.83 -5.42
C GLN A 184 7.47 -0.66 -5.63
N LEU A 185 6.69 -1.28 -6.53
CA LEU A 185 6.71 -2.71 -6.86
C LEU A 185 6.52 -3.62 -5.64
N ARG A 186 5.69 -3.20 -4.69
CA ARG A 186 5.45 -3.91 -3.43
C ARG A 186 4.04 -3.68 -2.93
N HIS A 187 3.63 -4.52 -1.98
CA HIS A 187 2.47 -4.24 -1.15
C HIS A 187 2.82 -3.17 -0.10
N THR A 188 1.92 -2.21 0.07
CA THR A 188 1.99 -1.20 1.12
C THR A 188 0.80 -1.35 2.05
N VAL A 189 1.11 -1.60 3.33
CA VAL A 189 0.12 -1.72 4.41
C VAL A 189 -0.36 -0.34 4.79
N HIS A 190 -1.67 -0.17 4.85
CA HIS A 190 -2.28 1.14 5.10
C HIS A 190 -3.52 1.10 6.00
N GLY A 191 -3.88 -0.08 6.52
CA GLY A 191 -4.95 -0.20 7.51
C GLY A 191 -4.90 -1.49 8.34
N ILE A 192 -4.63 -1.37 9.64
CA ILE A 192 -4.76 -2.44 10.64
C ILE A 192 -6.16 -2.39 11.25
N GLU A 193 -6.68 -1.21 11.59
CA GLU A 193 -8.01 -1.05 12.22
C GLU A 193 -9.14 -1.45 11.25
N GLN A 194 -8.98 -1.11 9.97
CA GLN A 194 -9.93 -1.48 8.92
C GLN A 194 -10.04 -3.00 8.77
N SER A 195 -8.90 -3.70 8.73
CA SER A 195 -8.88 -5.16 8.62
C SER A 195 -9.28 -5.86 9.89
N GLN A 196 -8.93 -5.32 11.06
CA GLN A 196 -9.48 -5.76 12.33
C GLN A 196 -11.01 -5.70 12.29
N SER A 197 -11.59 -4.56 11.87
CA SER A 197 -13.04 -4.39 11.78
C SER A 197 -13.69 -5.31 10.74
N TYR A 198 -12.99 -5.62 9.65
CA TYR A 198 -13.43 -6.59 8.64
C TYR A 198 -13.48 -8.01 9.21
N VAL A 199 -12.44 -8.42 9.94
CA VAL A 199 -12.40 -9.70 10.66
C VAL A 199 -13.40 -9.72 11.81
N ASP A 200 -13.59 -8.63 12.55
CA ASP A 200 -14.61 -8.51 13.60
C ASP A 200 -16.00 -8.80 13.03
N ALA A 201 -16.30 -8.28 11.83
CA ALA A 201 -17.56 -8.52 11.15
C ALA A 201 -17.77 -10.01 10.82
N GLU A 202 -16.71 -10.78 10.59
CA GLU A 202 -16.81 -12.23 10.39
C GLU A 202 -17.40 -12.96 11.59
N PHE A 203 -17.09 -12.49 12.80
CA PHE A 203 -17.49 -13.13 14.06
C PHE A 203 -18.69 -12.44 14.72
N LYS A 204 -18.98 -11.19 14.35
CA LYS A 204 -20.08 -10.42 14.91
C LYS A 204 -21.45 -11.06 14.67
N ASP A 205 -22.26 -11.11 15.72
CA ASP A 205 -23.64 -11.63 15.71
C ASP A 205 -23.75 -13.08 15.19
N ARG A 206 -22.65 -13.85 15.21
CA ARG A 206 -22.63 -15.26 14.82
C ARG A 206 -23.12 -16.14 15.96
N TRP A 207 -23.96 -17.11 15.62
CA TRP A 207 -24.62 -17.98 16.59
C TRP A 207 -23.64 -18.85 17.42
N PHE A 208 -22.45 -19.12 16.89
CA PHE A 208 -21.39 -19.91 17.51
C PHE A 208 -20.35 -19.04 18.24
N VAL A 209 -20.49 -17.72 18.26
CA VAL A 209 -19.64 -16.82 19.06
C VAL A 209 -20.34 -16.57 20.39
N GLU A 210 -19.66 -16.89 21.49
CA GLU A 210 -20.13 -16.65 22.84
C GLU A 210 -20.00 -15.18 23.21
N GLU A 211 -18.83 -14.60 22.93
CA GLU A 211 -18.49 -13.24 23.27
C GLU A 211 -17.52 -12.66 22.23
N LEU A 212 -17.71 -11.37 21.90
CA LEU A 212 -16.79 -10.56 21.11
C LEU A 212 -16.60 -9.24 21.86
N ILE A 213 -15.39 -9.00 22.35
CA ILE A 213 -15.02 -7.78 23.10
C ILE A 213 -13.76 -7.16 22.51
N ARG A 214 -13.62 -5.84 22.64
CA ARG A 214 -12.35 -5.16 22.39
C ARG A 214 -11.65 -4.91 23.72
N THR A 215 -10.40 -5.35 23.81
CA THR A 215 -9.53 -5.17 24.98
C THR A 215 -8.36 -4.27 24.61
N ASN A 216 -8.05 -3.29 25.45
CA ASN A 216 -6.89 -2.43 25.22
C ASN A 216 -5.62 -3.18 25.67
N VAL A 217 -4.67 -3.32 24.76
CA VAL A 217 -3.43 -4.10 24.94
C VAL A 217 -2.16 -3.25 24.72
N GLY A 218 -2.32 -1.93 24.55
CA GLY A 218 -1.20 -1.01 24.34
C GLY A 218 -0.36 -1.31 23.08
N ASN A 219 -0.98 -1.89 22.04
CA ASN A 219 -0.33 -2.23 20.77
C ASN A 219 -0.36 -1.09 19.73
N ASP A 220 -0.46 0.17 20.17
CA ASP A 220 -0.69 1.39 19.35
C ASP A 220 0.55 1.88 18.58
N ARG A 221 1.68 1.17 18.68
CA ARG A 221 2.97 1.61 18.11
C ARG A 221 3.26 1.06 16.72
N SER A 222 2.23 0.68 15.96
CA SER A 222 2.39 0.16 14.60
C SER A 222 1.30 0.65 13.66
N ALA A 223 1.70 1.23 12.52
CA ALA A 223 0.80 1.80 11.51
C ALA A 223 -0.33 2.67 12.12
N ASP A 224 -1.58 2.35 11.84
CA ASP A 224 -2.80 2.97 12.36
C ASP A 224 -3.44 2.17 13.52
N ALA A 225 -2.70 1.28 14.19
CA ALA A 225 -3.22 0.55 15.35
C ALA A 225 -3.64 1.50 16.49
N ASP A 226 -4.82 1.27 17.07
CA ASP A 226 -5.43 2.13 18.08
C ASP A 226 -5.13 1.68 19.54
N GLY A 227 -4.34 0.62 19.69
CA GLY A 227 -4.02 0.03 20.99
C GLY A 227 -5.00 -1.05 21.45
N TRP A 228 -6.02 -1.40 20.63
CA TRP A 228 -7.04 -2.38 20.97
C TRP A 228 -6.91 -3.66 20.15
N MET A 229 -7.20 -4.79 20.80
CA MET A 229 -7.29 -6.12 20.21
C MET A 229 -8.73 -6.63 20.35
N THR A 230 -9.28 -7.24 19.30
CA THR A 230 -10.57 -7.94 19.39
C THR A 230 -10.33 -9.35 19.91
N VAL A 231 -11.09 -9.72 20.93
CA VAL A 231 -11.10 -11.05 21.54
C VAL A 231 -12.44 -11.72 21.21
N VAL A 232 -12.39 -12.91 20.60
CA VAL A 232 -13.56 -13.70 20.21
C VAL A 232 -13.53 -15.04 20.94
N THR A 233 -14.58 -15.39 21.68
CA THR A 233 -14.70 -16.70 22.36
C THR A 233 -15.77 -17.56 21.67
N LEU A 234 -15.43 -18.80 21.30
CA LEU A 234 -16.33 -19.71 20.56
C LEU A 234 -17.21 -20.57 21.49
N ARG A 235 -18.50 -20.76 21.15
CA ARG A 235 -19.52 -21.54 21.89
C ARG A 235 -19.59 -23.01 21.45
N GLY A 236 -19.79 -23.95 22.39
CA GLY A 236 -20.03 -25.38 22.12
C GLY A 236 -21.31 -25.67 21.30
N SER A 237 -21.24 -26.63 20.37
CA SER A 237 -22.15 -26.74 19.21
C SER A 237 -23.44 -27.56 19.41
N GLU A 238 -24.60 -26.98 19.10
CA GLU A 238 -25.75 -27.68 18.51
C GLU A 238 -26.28 -26.89 17.28
N THR A 239 -26.84 -27.62 16.33
CA THR A 239 -27.10 -27.23 14.91
C THR A 239 -28.45 -26.54 14.70
N LEU A 240 -28.57 -25.66 13.69
CA LEU A 240 -29.57 -25.69 12.60
C LEU A 240 -29.51 -24.45 11.67
N ALA A 241 -29.85 -24.68 10.39
CA ALA A 241 -29.88 -23.75 9.24
C ALA A 241 -31.25 -23.03 9.08
N ILE A 242 -31.44 -21.91 8.34
CA ILE A 242 -31.72 -21.83 6.87
C ILE A 242 -32.14 -20.37 6.46
N LEU A 243 -31.64 -19.92 5.28
CA LEU A 243 -32.14 -19.02 4.19
C LEU A 243 -32.39 -17.47 4.29
N SER A 244 -31.58 -16.73 3.51
CA SER A 244 -31.83 -15.87 2.31
C SER A 244 -32.95 -14.80 2.22
N LEU A 245 -32.63 -13.57 1.72
CA LEU A 245 -32.93 -13.01 0.35
C LEU A 245 -32.99 -11.44 0.27
N LEU A 246 -32.44 -10.92 -0.84
CA LEU A 246 -32.78 -9.71 -1.66
C LEU A 246 -32.35 -8.28 -1.24
N LEU A 247 -31.66 -7.54 -2.14
CA LEU A 247 -32.28 -6.48 -2.98
C LEU A 247 -31.35 -5.86 -4.05
N VAL A 248 -32.03 -5.34 -5.09
CA VAL A 248 -31.58 -4.76 -6.37
C VAL A 248 -31.47 -3.23 -6.28
N GLY A 249 -30.59 -2.58 -7.07
CA GLY A 249 -30.65 -1.11 -7.25
C GLY A 249 -29.67 -0.47 -8.25
N SER A 250 -30.16 -0.22 -9.45
CA SER A 250 -29.64 0.49 -10.64
C SER A 250 -28.96 1.88 -10.47
N ILE A 251 -27.98 2.20 -11.35
CA ILE A 251 -27.54 3.59 -11.66
C ILE A 251 -27.86 3.92 -13.14
N GLY A 252 -28.53 5.05 -13.37
CA GLY A 252 -29.01 5.51 -14.67
C GLY A 252 -28.00 6.34 -15.46
N TRP A 253 -28.00 6.17 -16.79
CA TRP A 253 -27.32 7.05 -17.74
C TRP A 253 -28.14 8.31 -17.99
N GLY A 254 -27.62 9.46 -17.54
CA GLY A 254 -28.13 10.78 -17.89
C GLY A 254 -27.57 11.26 -19.23
N SER A 255 -28.45 11.47 -20.21
CA SER A 255 -28.12 12.10 -21.50
C SER A 255 -27.77 13.58 -21.30
N MET A 256 -26.59 14.01 -21.75
CA MET A 256 -26.22 15.43 -21.75
C MET A 256 -26.62 16.08 -23.08
N GLY A 257 -27.46 17.13 -22.98
CA GLY A 257 -28.04 17.83 -24.12
C GLY A 257 -27.03 18.67 -24.91
N ARG A 258 -27.21 18.65 -26.23
CA ARG A 258 -26.55 19.55 -27.18
C ARG A 258 -27.22 20.93 -27.16
N SER A 259 -26.45 21.95 -26.78
CA SER A 259 -26.67 23.32 -27.26
C SER A 259 -25.40 24.15 -27.10
N ASP A 260 -25.03 24.82 -28.19
CA ASP A 260 -24.00 25.86 -28.38
C ASP A 260 -22.53 25.48 -28.19
N VAL A 261 -22.04 24.68 -29.15
CA VAL A 261 -20.62 24.27 -29.25
C VAL A 261 -19.84 25.10 -30.30
N TYR A 262 -20.46 26.04 -31.04
CA TYR A 262 -19.76 26.66 -32.18
C TYR A 262 -19.10 28.05 -31.93
N THR A 263 -19.25 28.64 -30.74
CA THR A 263 -18.66 29.97 -30.43
C THR A 263 -17.60 29.98 -29.32
N PHE A 264 -17.39 28.87 -28.61
CA PHE A 264 -16.35 28.74 -27.57
C PHE A 264 -15.01 28.19 -28.12
N TRP A 265 -15.03 27.52 -29.27
CA TRP A 265 -13.90 26.71 -29.79
C TRP A 265 -12.80 27.48 -30.55
N ASN A 266 -12.94 28.79 -30.72
CA ASN A 266 -12.02 29.63 -31.50
C ASN A 266 -11.14 30.56 -30.66
N ASP A 267 -11.16 30.44 -29.34
CA ASP A 267 -10.24 31.15 -28.46
C ASP A 267 -8.99 30.30 -28.20
N ASP A 268 -7.80 30.86 -28.45
CA ASP A 268 -6.52 30.18 -28.22
C ASP A 268 -6.32 29.81 -26.73
N ALA A 269 -6.92 30.56 -25.78
CA ALA A 269 -6.89 30.25 -24.36
C ALA A 269 -7.74 29.01 -24.02
N VAL A 270 -8.89 28.86 -24.67
CA VAL A 270 -9.77 27.69 -24.53
C VAL A 270 -9.10 26.44 -25.09
N ARG A 271 -8.48 26.55 -26.27
CA ARG A 271 -7.73 25.44 -26.89
C ARG A 271 -6.56 24.99 -26.04
N GLY A 272 -5.80 25.93 -25.45
CA GLY A 272 -4.74 25.62 -24.50
C GLY A 272 -5.24 24.86 -23.27
N THR A 273 -6.39 25.26 -22.73
CA THR A 273 -7.03 24.60 -21.57
C THR A 273 -7.53 23.19 -21.92
N ILE A 274 -8.19 23.02 -23.08
CA ILE A 274 -8.65 21.70 -23.55
C ILE A 274 -7.46 20.76 -23.75
N ASN A 275 -6.38 21.23 -24.39
CA ASN A 275 -5.19 20.41 -24.60
C ASN A 275 -4.52 20.02 -23.27
N ALA A 276 -4.48 20.92 -22.29
CA ALA A 276 -3.97 20.62 -20.95
C ALA A 276 -4.84 19.57 -20.24
N LEU A 277 -6.16 19.69 -20.36
CA LEU A 277 -7.10 18.70 -19.82
C LEU A 277 -6.95 17.34 -20.51
N LEU A 278 -6.74 17.31 -21.82
CA LEU A 278 -6.47 16.06 -22.54
C LEU A 278 -5.19 15.37 -22.05
N VAL A 279 -4.13 16.12 -21.74
CA VAL A 279 -2.92 15.56 -21.12
C VAL A 279 -3.24 14.95 -19.75
N VAL A 280 -3.93 15.70 -18.89
CA VAL A 280 -4.35 15.22 -17.56
C VAL A 280 -5.19 13.94 -17.67
N THR A 281 -6.24 13.97 -18.49
CA THR A 281 -7.14 12.81 -18.69
C THR A 281 -6.40 11.62 -19.30
N SER A 282 -5.45 11.85 -20.21
CA SER A 282 -4.66 10.75 -20.80
C SER A 282 -3.75 10.07 -19.77
N ILE A 283 -3.15 10.84 -18.85
CA ILE A 283 -2.33 10.29 -17.76
C ILE A 283 -3.20 9.45 -16.82
N VAL A 284 -4.34 10.00 -16.36
CA VAL A 284 -5.28 9.31 -15.48
C VAL A 284 -5.80 8.03 -16.15
N ALA A 285 -6.29 8.13 -17.38
CA ALA A 285 -6.84 6.99 -18.11
C ALA A 285 -5.81 5.88 -18.35
N PHE A 286 -4.56 6.24 -18.68
CA PHE A 286 -3.50 5.25 -18.89
C PHE A 286 -3.09 4.57 -17.59
N TYR A 287 -2.95 5.34 -16.51
CA TYR A 287 -2.62 4.80 -15.19
C TYR A 287 -3.73 3.84 -14.71
N THR A 288 -5.01 4.25 -14.77
CA THR A 288 -6.15 3.41 -14.43
C THR A 288 -6.25 2.17 -15.34
N LEU A 289 -5.92 2.30 -16.62
CA LEU A 289 -5.88 1.15 -17.54
C LEU A 289 -4.87 0.10 -17.09
N ILE A 290 -3.68 0.50 -16.65
CA ILE A 290 -2.67 -0.44 -16.14
C ILE A 290 -3.18 -1.17 -14.89
N ARG A 291 -3.82 -0.45 -13.95
CA ARG A 291 -4.44 -1.04 -12.75
C ARG A 291 -5.51 -2.07 -13.11
N VAL A 292 -6.48 -1.68 -13.93
CA VAL A 292 -7.58 -2.56 -14.36
C VAL A 292 -7.03 -3.76 -15.13
N ALA A 293 -6.08 -3.54 -16.05
CA ALA A 293 -5.45 -4.64 -16.78
C ALA A 293 -4.69 -5.61 -15.87
N GLY A 294 -4.08 -5.14 -14.78
CA GLY A 294 -3.43 -5.99 -13.79
C GLY A 294 -4.43 -6.89 -13.06
N ILE A 295 -5.49 -6.30 -12.51
CA ILE A 295 -6.56 -7.01 -11.79
C ILE A 295 -7.26 -8.03 -12.71
N GLU A 296 -7.64 -7.60 -13.92
CA GLU A 296 -8.31 -8.49 -14.90
C GLU A 296 -7.37 -9.59 -15.41
N ALA A 297 -6.09 -9.31 -15.61
CA ALA A 297 -5.12 -10.33 -16.00
C ALA A 297 -4.92 -11.37 -14.90
N GLU A 298 -4.90 -10.97 -13.64
CA GLU A 298 -4.83 -11.88 -12.49
C GLU A 298 -6.05 -12.81 -12.47
N GLN A 299 -7.25 -12.27 -12.65
CA GLN A 299 -8.49 -13.06 -12.68
C GLN A 299 -8.59 -13.97 -13.91
N PHE A 300 -8.10 -13.53 -15.06
CA PHE A 300 -8.17 -14.30 -16.31
C PHE A 300 -7.08 -15.37 -16.41
N PHE A 301 -5.90 -15.11 -15.84
CA PHE A 301 -4.76 -16.03 -15.83
C PHE A 301 -4.47 -16.53 -14.41
N ALA A 302 -5.44 -17.19 -13.78
CA ALA A 302 -5.34 -17.66 -12.39
C ALA A 302 -4.08 -18.51 -12.09
N ASP A 303 -3.60 -19.30 -13.06
CA ASP A 303 -2.39 -20.13 -12.90
C ASP A 303 -1.07 -19.37 -13.13
N ALA A 304 -1.11 -18.11 -13.56
CA ALA A 304 0.08 -17.33 -13.85
C ALA A 304 0.59 -16.62 -12.58
N PRO A 305 1.88 -16.73 -12.23
CA PRO A 305 2.40 -16.04 -11.07
C PRO A 305 2.28 -14.51 -11.26
N PRO A 306 1.87 -13.73 -10.24
CA PRO A 306 1.67 -12.28 -10.37
C PRO A 306 2.88 -11.53 -10.95
N LYS A 307 4.10 -12.01 -10.66
CA LYS A 307 5.36 -11.49 -11.23
C LYS A 307 5.40 -11.50 -12.76
N ALA A 308 4.79 -12.49 -13.41
CA ALA A 308 4.72 -12.57 -14.86
C ALA A 308 3.87 -11.43 -15.43
N ILE A 309 2.73 -11.14 -14.82
CA ILE A 309 1.85 -10.02 -15.19
C ILE A 309 2.59 -8.68 -14.98
N VAL A 310 3.22 -8.50 -13.81
CA VAL A 310 4.02 -7.30 -13.49
C VAL A 310 5.16 -7.11 -14.50
N SER A 311 5.85 -8.17 -14.91
CA SER A 311 6.97 -8.10 -15.85
C SER A 311 6.60 -7.51 -17.22
N VAL A 312 5.31 -7.58 -17.59
CA VAL A 312 4.78 -7.05 -18.85
C VAL A 312 4.18 -5.65 -18.66
N LEU A 313 3.35 -5.47 -17.62
CA LEU A 313 2.64 -4.22 -17.40
C LEU A 313 3.53 -3.10 -16.85
N TYR A 314 4.51 -3.44 -16.01
CA TYR A 314 5.38 -2.43 -15.41
C TYR A 314 6.26 -1.68 -16.43
N PRO A 315 6.96 -2.34 -17.39
CA PRO A 315 7.66 -1.62 -18.45
C PRO A 315 6.74 -0.73 -19.29
N SER A 316 5.50 -1.17 -19.51
CA SER A 316 4.48 -0.38 -20.21
C SER A 316 4.12 0.88 -19.44
N LEU A 317 3.96 0.81 -18.12
CA LEU A 317 3.75 1.97 -17.25
C LEU A 317 4.96 2.93 -17.30
N VAL A 318 6.17 2.40 -17.10
CA VAL A 318 7.43 3.16 -17.00
C VAL A 318 7.73 3.93 -18.29
N VAL A 319 7.48 3.33 -19.45
CA VAL A 319 7.74 3.96 -20.75
C VAL A 319 6.52 4.73 -21.24
N GLY A 320 5.32 4.20 -21.04
CA GLY A 320 4.07 4.75 -21.55
C GLY A 320 3.74 6.11 -20.99
N LEU A 321 3.93 6.34 -19.67
CA LEU A 321 3.65 7.63 -19.05
C LEU A 321 4.51 8.77 -19.63
N PRO A 322 5.86 8.68 -19.69
CA PRO A 322 6.67 9.68 -20.37
C PRO A 322 6.31 9.88 -21.85
N VAL A 323 5.95 8.81 -22.57
CA VAL A 323 5.55 8.90 -23.98
C VAL A 323 4.24 9.68 -24.13
N ILE A 324 3.21 9.35 -23.36
CA ILE A 324 1.92 10.05 -23.37
C ILE A 324 2.12 11.54 -23.04
N VAL A 325 2.88 11.83 -21.99
CA VAL A 325 3.19 13.20 -21.58
C VAL A 325 3.93 13.95 -22.69
N TYR A 326 4.96 13.32 -23.28
CA TYR A 326 5.75 13.92 -24.35
C TYR A 326 4.91 14.20 -25.61
N LEU A 327 4.02 13.27 -26.00
CA LEU A 327 3.18 13.43 -27.18
C LEU A 327 2.06 14.44 -26.95
N GLY A 328 1.34 14.35 -25.83
CA GLY A 328 0.21 15.21 -25.52
C GLY A 328 0.57 16.67 -25.25
N SER A 329 1.78 16.94 -24.73
CA SER A 329 2.19 18.30 -24.35
C SER A 329 2.66 19.18 -25.51
N ARG A 330 2.76 18.64 -26.73
CA ARG A 330 3.39 19.32 -27.88
C ARG A 330 2.71 20.64 -28.29
N HIS A 331 1.44 20.80 -27.97
CA HIS A 331 0.63 21.96 -28.33
C HIS A 331 0.44 22.96 -27.17
N LEU A 332 1.14 22.75 -26.05
CA LEU A 332 1.05 23.59 -24.87
C LEU A 332 2.26 24.52 -24.77
N SER A 333 2.12 25.58 -23.98
CA SER A 333 3.29 26.33 -23.50
C SER A 333 3.99 25.54 -22.40
N ALA A 334 5.28 25.81 -22.17
CA ALA A 334 6.08 25.04 -21.20
C ALA A 334 5.47 25.00 -19.80
N THR A 335 4.93 26.12 -19.32
CA THR A 335 4.26 26.20 -18.01
C THR A 335 2.99 25.35 -17.96
N HIS A 336 2.10 25.48 -18.94
CA HIS A 336 0.87 24.68 -18.97
C HIS A 336 1.16 23.19 -19.14
N ALA A 337 2.17 22.84 -19.94
CA ALA A 337 2.63 21.46 -20.09
C ALA A 337 3.15 20.87 -18.78
N PHE A 338 4.03 21.60 -18.08
CA PHE A 338 4.55 21.20 -16.77
C PHE A 338 3.41 20.98 -15.77
N THR A 339 2.54 21.99 -15.62
CA THR A 339 1.44 21.94 -14.66
C THR A 339 0.46 20.83 -14.99
N ALA A 340 0.07 20.65 -16.27
CA ALA A 340 -0.85 19.61 -16.68
C ALA A 340 -0.29 18.20 -16.42
N ALA A 341 1.00 17.97 -16.71
CA ALA A 341 1.61 16.66 -16.50
C ALA A 341 1.81 16.35 -15.01
N SER A 342 2.34 17.29 -14.22
CA SER A 342 2.54 17.10 -12.78
C SER A 342 1.20 16.95 -12.05
N LEU A 343 0.22 17.81 -12.34
CA LEU A 343 -1.11 17.72 -11.71
C LEU A 343 -1.85 16.47 -12.18
N GLY A 344 -1.78 16.12 -13.46
CA GLY A 344 -2.42 14.91 -13.99
C GLY A 344 -1.89 13.64 -13.35
N PHE A 345 -0.58 13.57 -13.08
CA PHE A 345 0.01 12.46 -12.34
C PHE A 345 -0.48 12.41 -10.89
N VAL A 346 -0.48 13.55 -10.19
CA VAL A 346 -1.00 13.63 -8.80
C VAL A 346 -2.46 13.20 -8.74
N VAL A 347 -3.30 13.69 -9.66
CA VAL A 347 -4.72 13.30 -9.76
C VAL A 347 -4.88 11.81 -10.05
N ALA A 348 -4.06 11.24 -10.93
CA ALA A 348 -4.09 9.81 -11.23
C ALA A 348 -3.83 8.95 -9.99
N MET A 349 -2.87 9.35 -9.15
CA MET A 349 -2.57 8.61 -7.91
C MET A 349 -3.66 8.78 -6.86
N PHE A 350 -4.16 10.00 -6.63
CA PHE A 350 -5.28 10.17 -5.70
C PHE A 350 -6.50 9.37 -6.13
N PHE A 351 -6.77 9.31 -7.44
CA PHE A 351 -7.85 8.50 -7.98
C PHE A 351 -7.61 6.99 -7.73
N ASP A 352 -6.39 6.50 -7.97
CA ASP A 352 -6.03 5.11 -7.67
C ASP A 352 -6.17 4.79 -6.19
N TYR A 353 -5.59 5.61 -5.32
CA TYR A 353 -5.66 5.45 -3.87
C TYR A 353 -7.07 5.49 -3.33
N THR A 354 -7.91 6.37 -3.86
CA THR A 354 -9.33 6.40 -3.49
C THR A 354 -10.04 5.11 -3.92
N ASN A 355 -9.71 4.57 -5.08
CA ASN A 355 -10.31 3.31 -5.56
C ASN A 355 -9.79 2.09 -4.80
N MET A 356 -8.57 2.15 -4.25
CA MET A 356 -7.93 1.09 -3.46
C MET A 356 -8.06 1.35 -1.94
N GLY A 357 -9.05 2.15 -1.51
CA GLY A 357 -9.35 2.35 -0.09
C GLY A 357 -8.23 2.98 0.76
N VAL A 358 -7.20 3.56 0.15
CA VAL A 358 -6.00 4.04 0.87
C VAL A 358 -6.30 5.35 1.60
N THR A 359 -6.24 5.31 2.94
CA THR A 359 -6.51 6.47 3.81
C THR A 359 -5.24 7.11 4.38
N THR A 360 -4.14 6.36 4.44
CA THR A 360 -2.85 6.83 4.98
C THR A 360 -1.71 6.48 4.03
N LEU A 361 -0.69 7.35 3.97
CA LEU A 361 0.50 7.14 3.13
C LEU A 361 1.77 7.48 3.91
N PRO A 362 2.81 6.62 3.82
CA PRO A 362 4.13 6.94 4.33
C PRO A 362 4.71 8.21 3.69
N LEU A 363 5.45 9.03 4.47
CA LEU A 363 6.04 10.27 3.97
C LEU A 363 6.99 10.04 2.79
N ASN A 364 7.78 8.96 2.83
CA ASN A 364 8.71 8.61 1.76
C ASN A 364 7.98 8.38 0.42
N THR A 365 6.77 7.82 0.45
CA THR A 365 5.91 7.57 -0.70
C THR A 365 5.46 8.89 -1.31
N ILE A 366 4.99 9.83 -0.48
CA ILE A 366 4.60 11.18 -0.93
C ILE A 366 5.79 11.90 -1.60
N VAL A 367 6.99 11.78 -1.05
CA VAL A 367 8.16 12.45 -1.64
C VAL A 367 8.60 11.78 -2.94
N HIS A 368 8.60 10.45 -3.02
CA HIS A 368 8.89 9.72 -4.25
C HIS A 368 7.92 10.12 -5.37
N GLN A 369 6.65 10.22 -5.03
CA GLN A 369 5.58 10.67 -5.91
C GLN A 369 5.73 12.11 -6.39
N ALA A 370 6.10 13.02 -5.49
CA ALA A 370 6.40 14.40 -5.86
C ALA A 370 7.59 14.47 -6.84
N ALA A 371 8.59 13.60 -6.68
CA ALA A 371 9.71 13.50 -7.60
C ALA A 371 9.28 12.97 -8.98
N LEU A 372 8.44 11.94 -9.04
CA LEU A 372 7.85 11.42 -10.29
C LEU A 372 6.99 12.48 -11.02
N ALA A 373 6.12 13.17 -10.29
CA ALA A 373 5.29 14.25 -10.82
C ALA A 373 6.14 15.38 -11.41
N THR A 374 7.23 15.74 -10.72
CA THR A 374 8.20 16.76 -11.16
C THR A 374 8.95 16.31 -12.42
N ALA A 375 9.40 15.05 -12.46
CA ALA A 375 10.08 14.48 -13.61
C ALA A 375 9.21 14.51 -14.87
N LEU A 376 7.93 14.08 -14.76
CA LEU A 376 6.97 14.16 -15.85
C LEU A 376 6.68 15.60 -16.26
N GLY A 377 6.59 16.52 -15.30
CA GLY A 377 6.48 17.96 -15.58
C GLY A 377 7.62 18.47 -16.45
N PHE A 378 8.88 18.08 -16.17
CA PHE A 378 10.03 18.46 -16.99
C PHE A 378 10.02 17.83 -18.39
N VAL A 379 9.59 16.56 -18.51
CA VAL A 379 9.37 15.92 -19.82
C VAL A 379 8.35 16.72 -20.64
N ALA A 380 7.22 17.08 -20.03
CA ALA A 380 6.15 17.85 -20.66
C ALA A 380 6.63 19.25 -21.11
N ALA A 381 7.28 19.99 -20.20
CA ALA A 381 7.80 21.32 -20.46
C ALA A 381 8.81 21.33 -21.62
N GLY A 382 9.69 20.33 -21.67
CA GLY A 382 10.65 20.17 -22.75
C GLY A 382 10.02 19.71 -24.08
N ALA A 383 8.87 19.02 -24.04
CA ALA A 383 8.12 18.61 -25.23
C ALA A 383 7.25 19.74 -25.82
N SER A 384 7.01 20.80 -25.03
CA SER A 384 6.11 21.90 -25.34
C SER A 384 6.47 22.66 -26.63
N GLN A 385 5.49 23.36 -27.20
CA GLN A 385 5.68 24.15 -28.41
C GLN A 385 6.77 25.21 -28.22
N THR A 386 6.80 25.84 -27.03
CA THR A 386 7.78 26.89 -26.68
C THR A 386 9.21 26.35 -26.69
N ALA A 387 9.42 25.14 -26.16
CA ALA A 387 10.74 24.52 -26.07
C ALA A 387 11.26 23.97 -27.41
N ARG A 388 10.37 23.73 -28.38
CA ARG A 388 10.72 23.30 -29.75
C ARG A 388 10.98 24.46 -30.72
N SER A 389 10.83 25.70 -30.26
CA SER A 389 11.25 26.88 -31.02
C SER A 389 12.78 26.85 -31.19
N PRO A 390 13.34 27.10 -32.40
CA PRO A 390 14.77 26.91 -32.71
C PRO A 390 15.75 27.77 -31.89
N VAL A 391 15.24 28.60 -30.99
CA VAL A 391 16.01 29.51 -30.12
C VAL A 391 16.32 28.87 -28.75
N VAL A 392 15.62 27.81 -28.34
CA VAL A 392 15.74 27.23 -26.99
C VAL A 392 16.44 25.87 -27.05
N GLU A 393 17.52 25.69 -26.30
CA GLU A 393 18.17 24.38 -26.15
C GLU A 393 17.23 23.38 -25.44
N PRO A 394 17.05 22.14 -25.98
CA PRO A 394 16.08 21.17 -25.47
C PRO A 394 16.54 20.43 -24.18
N GLY A 395 17.21 21.12 -23.26
CA GLY A 395 17.77 20.50 -22.04
C GLY A 395 16.71 19.89 -21.10
N HIS A 396 15.49 20.41 -21.10
CA HIS A 396 14.44 20.03 -20.14
C HIS A 396 13.92 18.60 -20.31
N VAL A 397 13.81 18.08 -21.55
CA VAL A 397 13.38 16.67 -21.78
C VAL A 397 14.42 15.71 -21.23
N ARG A 398 15.70 15.96 -21.51
CA ARG A 398 16.80 15.12 -21.02
C ARG A 398 16.83 15.12 -19.50
N THR A 399 16.68 16.29 -18.86
CA THR A 399 16.55 16.38 -17.41
C THR A 399 15.37 15.55 -16.93
N GLY A 400 14.15 15.78 -17.45
CA GLY A 400 12.95 15.04 -17.03
C GLY A 400 13.09 13.52 -17.17
N VAL A 401 13.65 13.03 -18.28
CA VAL A 401 13.88 11.59 -18.49
C VAL A 401 14.91 11.03 -17.51
N LEU A 402 16.00 11.75 -17.23
CA LEU A 402 16.99 11.31 -16.23
C LEU A 402 16.39 11.29 -14.82
N LEU A 403 15.57 12.28 -14.47
CA LEU A 403 14.88 12.31 -13.18
C LEU A 403 13.88 11.17 -13.06
N TRP A 404 13.12 10.89 -14.12
CA TRP A 404 12.20 9.77 -14.18
C TRP A 404 12.93 8.44 -13.99
N ALA A 405 13.99 8.21 -14.77
CA ALA A 405 14.79 6.98 -14.68
C ALA A 405 15.41 6.80 -13.29
N ALA A 406 15.93 7.88 -12.67
CA ALA A 406 16.48 7.83 -11.33
C ALA A 406 15.40 7.51 -10.28
N ALA A 407 14.24 8.18 -10.35
CA ALA A 407 13.12 7.93 -9.44
C ALA A 407 12.57 6.49 -9.57
N MET A 408 12.49 5.96 -10.79
CA MET A 408 12.07 4.56 -11.02
C MET A 408 13.13 3.54 -10.58
N ALA A 409 14.41 3.91 -10.57
CA ALA A 409 15.48 3.03 -10.12
C ALA A 409 15.52 2.86 -8.60
N ILE A 410 15.10 3.87 -7.83
CA ILE A 410 15.16 3.83 -6.35
C ILE A 410 14.43 2.59 -5.76
N PRO A 411 13.17 2.30 -6.12
CA PRO A 411 12.49 1.08 -5.66
C PRO A 411 13.23 -0.19 -6.05
N LEU A 412 13.81 -0.25 -7.26
CA LEU A 412 14.55 -1.41 -7.76
C LEU A 412 15.86 -1.64 -7.02
N LEU A 413 16.57 -0.58 -6.65
CA LEU A 413 17.84 -0.66 -5.91
C LEU A 413 17.64 -1.25 -4.50
N ARG A 414 16.48 -1.00 -3.87
CA ARG A 414 16.13 -1.61 -2.58
C ARG A 414 16.09 -3.14 -2.63
N TYR A 415 15.72 -3.72 -3.78
CA TYR A 415 15.77 -5.18 -3.98
C TYR A 415 17.19 -5.74 -4.16
N LEU A 416 18.16 -4.87 -4.47
CA LEU A 416 19.56 -5.25 -4.64
C LEU A 416 20.37 -5.10 -3.34
N GLY A 417 19.73 -4.69 -2.23
CA GLY A 417 20.39 -4.55 -0.93
C GLY A 417 21.39 -3.39 -0.84
N VAL A 418 21.17 -2.32 -1.62
CA VAL A 418 22.00 -1.09 -1.63
C VAL A 418 21.28 0.08 -1.00
#